data_AF-A0A445DZV4-F1
#
_entry.id   AF-A0A445DZV4-F1
#
_cell.length_a   1.000
_cell.length_b   1.000
_cell.length_c   1.000
_cell.angle_alpha   90.00
_cell.angle_beta   90.00
_cell.angle_gamma   90.00
#
_symmetry.space_group_name_H-M   'P 1'
#
loop_
_entity.id
_entity.type
_entity.pdbx_description
1 polymer ?
#
loop_
_entity_poly.entity_id
_entity_poly.type
_entity_poly.pdbx_seq_one_letter_code
_entity_poly.pdbx_strand_id
1 'polypeptide(L)' 'MMSKNLQVGVEVEKGEDDGLYTKESVCKAVSIVMDDENETSRIVRSNHAKIREVLLNKDLESTYIDAFCKNLQEIL' A
#
# COMPACT_ATOMS: atom_id res chain seq x y z
N MET A 1 0.15 -6.86 -5.25
CA MET A 1 -1.01 -6.06 -4.80
C MET A 1 -0.58 -4.69 -4.29
N MET A 2 0.24 -4.60 -3.24
CA MET A 2 0.65 -3.32 -2.65
C MET A 2 1.51 -2.45 -3.59
N SER A 3 2.57 -3.00 -4.18
CA SER A 3 3.42 -2.28 -5.15
C SER A 3 2.74 -2.09 -6.52
N LYS A 4 2.07 -3.13 -7.02
CA LYS A 4 1.52 -3.13 -8.39
C LYS A 4 0.17 -2.44 -8.53
N ASN A 5 -0.77 -2.67 -7.61
CA ASN A 5 -2.15 -2.17 -7.74
C ASN A 5 -2.34 -0.86 -6.98
N LEU A 6 -1.88 -0.81 -5.73
CA LEU A 6 -2.02 0.37 -4.88
C LEU A 6 -0.84 1.33 -5.03
N GLN A 7 0.27 0.86 -5.61
CA GLN A 7 1.50 1.64 -5.77
C GLN A 7 1.93 2.32 -4.47
N VAL A 8 1.88 1.59 -3.36
CA VAL A 8 2.30 2.06 -2.02
C VAL A 8 3.68 1.56 -1.60
N GLY A 9 4.43 0.96 -2.52
CA GLY A 9 5.78 0.47 -2.29
C GLY A 9 6.48 0.05 -3.58
N VAL A 10 7.79 -0.19 -3.48
CA VAL A 10 8.63 -0.70 -4.58
C VAL A 10 8.94 -2.17 -4.33
N GLU A 11 8.79 -3.00 -5.36
CA GLU A 11 9.10 -4.42 -5.28
C GLU A 11 10.61 -4.64 -5.52
N VAL A 12 11.24 -5.45 -4.67
CA VAL A 12 12.65 -5.79 -4.84
C VAL A 12 12.79 -6.80 -5.96
N GLU A 13 13.71 -6.56 -6.88
CA GLU A 13 14.04 -7.51 -7.95
C GLU A 13 14.62 -8.80 -7.36
N LYS A 14 14.01 -9.92 -7.76
CA LYS A 14 14.37 -11.28 -7.35
C LYS A 14 15.15 -11.93 -8.49
N GLY A 15 16.22 -12.67 -8.18
CA GLY A 15 16.95 -13.46 -9.15
C GLY A 15 16.03 -14.45 -9.86
N GLU A 16 16.09 -14.52 -11.19
CA GLU A 16 15.17 -15.34 -11.98
C GLU A 16 15.43 -16.84 -11.76
N ASP A 17 16.70 -17.24 -11.62
CA ASP A 17 17.10 -18.65 -11.51
C ASP A 17 17.09 -19.19 -10.08
N ASP A 18 17.65 -18.43 -9.12
CA ASP A 18 17.82 -18.84 -7.72
C ASP A 18 16.68 -18.35 -6.81
N GLY A 19 15.88 -17.40 -7.29
CA GLY A 19 14.85 -16.78 -6.49
C GLY A 19 15.38 -15.99 -5.29
N LEU A 20 16.64 -15.58 -5.28
CA LEU A 20 17.21 -14.85 -4.15
C LEU A 20 17.14 -13.34 -4.37
N TYR A 21 17.16 -12.61 -3.26
CA TYR A 21 17.35 -11.17 -3.28
C TYR A 21 18.83 -10.89 -3.02
N THR A 22 19.44 -10.06 -3.87
CA THR A 22 20.82 -9.62 -3.68
C THR A 22 20.87 -8.36 -2.85
N LYS A 23 22.02 -8.08 -2.25
CA LYS A 23 22.24 -6.81 -1.53
C LYS A 23 22.02 -5.63 -2.49
N GLU A 24 22.43 -5.78 -3.74
CA GLU A 24 22.33 -4.78 -4.80
C GLU A 24 20.86 -4.52 -5.17
N SER A 25 20.04 -5.55 -5.32
CA SER A 25 18.62 -5.37 -5.65
C SER A 25 17.85 -4.71 -4.51
N VAL A 26 18.13 -5.08 -3.26
CA VAL A 26 17.57 -4.43 -2.08
C VAL A 26 18.01 -2.96 -2.00
N CYS A 27 19.31 -2.69 -2.18
CA CYS A 27 19.86 -1.35 -2.15
C CYS A 27 19.22 -0.44 -3.22
N LYS A 28 19.01 -0.97 -4.44
CA LYS A 28 18.32 -0.27 -5.53
C LYS A 28 16.89 0.12 -5.13
N ALA A 29 16.11 -0.83 -4.60
CA ALA A 29 14.73 -0.56 -4.18
C ALA A 29 14.66 0.49 -3.06
N VAL A 30 15.55 0.39 -2.06
CA VAL A 30 15.65 1.40 -0.98
C VAL A 30 16.03 2.76 -1.56
N SER A 31 17.02 2.82 -2.45
CA SER A 31 17.47 4.07 -3.07
C SER A 31 16.35 4.76 -3.84
N ILE A 32 15.54 4.01 -4.60
CA ILE A 32 14.36 4.54 -5.31
C ILE A 32 13.38 5.17 -4.31
N VAL A 33 13.06 4.47 -3.21
CA VAL A 33 12.10 4.97 -2.21
C VAL A 33 12.65 6.16 -1.42
N MET A 34 13.97 6.29 -1.27
CA MET A 34 14.60 7.37 -0.51
C MET A 34 14.89 8.61 -1.35
N ASP A 35 14.90 8.50 -2.68
CA ASP A 35 15.11 9.63 -3.58
C ASP A 35 13.81 10.44 -3.75
N ASP A 36 13.80 11.69 -3.25
CA ASP A 36 12.63 12.57 -3.29
C ASP A 36 12.39 13.20 -4.67
N GLU A 37 13.37 13.17 -5.58
CA GLU A 37 13.22 13.59 -6.97
C GLU A 37 12.77 12.44 -7.89
N ASN A 38 12.80 11.21 -7.40
CA ASN A 38 12.33 10.06 -8.15
C ASN A 38 10.80 10.04 -8.27
N GLU A 39 10.29 9.92 -9.50
CA GLU A 39 8.84 9.87 -9.76
C GLU A 39 8.13 8.71 -9.04
N THR A 40 8.77 7.53 -9.01
CA THR A 40 8.21 6.36 -8.31
C THR A 40 8.09 6.62 -6.81
N SER A 41 9.09 7.27 -6.21
CA SER A 41 9.07 7.66 -4.79
C SER A 41 7.89 8.59 -4.48
N ARG A 42 7.69 9.62 -5.31
CA ARG A 42 6.60 10.58 -5.14
C ARG A 42 5.23 9.91 -5.23
N ILE A 43 5.03 9.03 -6.22
CA ILE A 43 3.80 8.24 -6.36
C ILE A 43 3.58 7.37 -5.11
N VAL A 44 4.61 6.63 -4.70
CA VAL A 44 4.53 5.74 -3.54
C VAL A 44 4.19 6.48 -2.26
N ARG A 45 4.87 7.60 -1.96
CA ARG A 45 4.58 8.41 -0.76
C ARG A 45 3.18 9.01 -0.79
N SER A 46 2.75 9.53 -1.94
CA SER A 46 1.40 10.10 -2.12
C SER A 46 0.30 9.06 -1.90
N ASN A 47 0.44 7.88 -2.52
CA ASN A 47 -0.55 6.81 -2.36
C ASN A 47 -0.53 6.23 -0.94
N HIS A 48 0.66 6.07 -0.34
CA HIS A 48 0.78 5.62 1.03
C HIS A 48 0.11 6.58 2.01
N ALA A 49 0.22 7.91 1.80
CA ALA A 49 -0.48 8.91 2.62
C ALA A 49 -2.00 8.79 2.52
N LYS A 50 -2.55 8.62 1.31
CA LYS A 50 -3.99 8.41 1.08
C LYS A 50 -4.50 7.13 1.74
N ILE A 51 -3.79 6.02 1.56
CA ILE A 51 -4.16 4.73 2.19
C ILE A 51 -4.11 4.86 3.71
N ARG A 52 -3.09 5.53 4.26
CA ARG A 52 -2.99 5.79 5.69
C ARG A 52 -4.18 6.61 6.21
N GLU A 53 -4.61 7.64 5.49
CA GLU A 53 -5.78 8.44 5.86
C GLU A 53 -7.05 7.59 5.92
N VAL A 54 -7.29 6.75 4.91
CA VAL A 54 -8.45 5.84 4.86
C VAL A 54 -8.40 4.84 6.02
N LEU A 55 -7.25 4.19 6.24
CA LEU A 55 -7.11 3.16 7.27
C LEU A 55 -7.16 3.70 8.71
N LEU A 56 -6.82 4.98 8.90
CA LEU A 56 -6.86 5.62 10.22
C LEU A 56 -8.16 6.41 10.47
N ASN A 57 -9.07 6.44 9.50
CA ASN A 57 -10.36 7.06 9.69
C ASN A 57 -11.20 6.22 10.67
N LYS A 58 -11.31 6.71 11.90
CA LYS A 58 -12.02 6.05 13.01
C LYS A 58 -13.52 5.91 12.77
N ASP A 59 -14.08 6.76 11.92
CA ASP A 59 -15.51 6.75 11.61
C ASP A 59 -15.83 5.80 10.45
N LEU A 60 -14.82 5.38 9.68
CA LEU A 60 -15.02 4.53 8.51
C LEU A 60 -15.58 3.16 8.91
N GLU A 61 -14.91 2.49 9.84
CA GLU A 61 -15.30 1.16 10.30
C GLU A 61 -16.68 1.18 10.97
N SER A 62 -16.91 2.11 11.90
CA SER A 62 -18.20 2.23 12.59
C SER A 62 -19.34 2.50 11.61
N THR A 63 -19.15 3.40 10.64
CA THR A 63 -20.17 3.71 9.64
C THR A 63 -20.58 2.47 8.83
N TYR A 64 -19.62 1.65 8.40
CA TYR A 64 -19.93 0.43 7.65
C TYR A 64 -20.63 -0.63 8.50
N ILE A 65 -20.18 -0.82 9.75
CA ILE A 65 -20.79 -1.78 10.66
C ILE A 65 -22.21 -1.35 11.05
N ASP A 66 -22.43 -0.07 11.33
CA ASP A 66 -23.75 0.48 11.66
C ASP A 66 -24.72 0.34 10.48
N ALA A 67 -24.27 0.67 9.27
CA ALA A 67 -25.06 0.49 8.05
C ALA A 67 -25.42 -0.98 7.82
N PHE A 68 -24.46 -1.89 8.04
CA PHE A 68 -24.68 -3.33 7.93
C PHE A 68 -25.72 -3.83 8.96
N CYS A 69 -25.58 -3.43 10.23
CA CYS A 69 -26.53 -3.79 11.28
C CYS A 69 -27.94 -3.27 10.98
N LYS A 70 -28.07 -2.03 10.50
CA LYS A 70 -29.35 -1.46 10.09
C LYS A 70 -30.00 -2.26 8.96
N ASN A 71 -29.23 -2.60 7.92
CA ASN A 71 -29.73 -3.40 6.80
C ASN A 71 -30.21 -4.78 7.26
N LEU A 72 -29.54 -5.41 8.23
CA LEU A 72 -29.99 -6.69 8.81
C LEU A 72 -31.32 -6.55 9.57
N GLN A 73 -31.51 -5.46 10.31
CA GLN A 73 -32.75 -5.19 11.03
C GLN A 73 -33.93 -4.96 10.09
N GLU A 74 -33.71 -4.41 8.89
CA GLU A 74 -34.77 -4.19 7.89
C GLU A 74 -35.20 -5.50 7.18
N ILE A 75 -34.42 -6.58 7.29
CA ILE A 75 -34.71 -7.88 6.69
C ILE A 75 -35.41 -8.84 7.68
N LEU A 76 -35.34 -8.54 8.99
CA LEU A 76 -36.00 -9.28 10.07
C LEU A 76 -37.42 -8.77 10.33
#